data_AF-A0A7J0GXR8-F1
#
_entry.id   AF-A0A7J0GXR8-F1
#
_cell.length_a   1.000
_cell.length_b   1.000
_cell.length_c   1.000
_cell.angle_alpha   90.00
_cell.angle_beta   90.00
_cell.angle_gamma   90.00
#
_symmetry.space_group_name_H-M   'P 1'
#
loop_
_entity.id
_entity.type
_entity.pdbx_description
1 polymer ?
#
loop_
_entity_poly.entity_id
_entity_poly.type
_entity_poly.pdbx_seq_one_letter_code
_entity_poly.pdbx_strand_id
1 'polypeptide(L)'
;MNPPSFDGLGDPVIAGHWLSQIHKISDIVRITEDDMKVSFASYQLVGEVKEWWESIKEAKMVDRGMTWANFESTFKDQYFSEAYHDELRDQFEKLV
;
A
#
# COMPACT_ATOMS: atom_id res chain seq x y z
N MET A 1 8.84 -5.14 17.97
CA MET A 1 8.82 -4.36 16.71
C MET A 1 7.50 -3.64 16.66
N ASN A 2 7.49 -2.31 16.50
CA ASN A 2 6.27 -1.57 16.21
C ASN A 2 6.24 -1.40 14.69
N PRO A 3 5.27 -1.99 13.98
CA PRO A 3 5.17 -1.77 12.56
C PRO A 3 4.78 -0.30 12.28
N PRO A 4 5.19 0.25 11.12
CA PRO A 4 4.94 1.66 10.82
C PRO A 4 3.47 1.88 10.47
N SER A 5 2.81 2.80 11.17
CA SER A 5 1.48 3.27 10.78
C SER A 5 1.54 4.17 9.55
N PHE A 6 0.51 4.12 8.70
CA PHE A 6 0.38 4.97 7.52
C PHE A 6 -1.00 5.63 7.48
N ASP A 7 -1.00 6.95 7.50
CA ASP A 7 -2.18 7.82 7.53
C ASP A 7 -2.57 8.34 6.15
N GLY A 8 -1.83 7.99 5.09
CA GLY A 8 -2.04 8.47 3.72
C GLY A 8 -1.51 9.84 3.42
N LEU A 9 -0.99 10.54 4.42
CA LEU A 9 -0.45 11.88 4.26
C LEU A 9 0.99 11.75 3.80
N GLY A 10 1.23 11.83 2.50
CA GLY A 10 2.58 11.79 1.98
C GLY A 10 2.68 11.72 0.46
N ASP A 11 3.81 12.21 -0.03
CA ASP A 11 4.30 11.97 -1.38
C ASP A 11 4.40 10.45 -1.64
N PRO A 12 4.19 9.96 -2.88
CA PRO A 12 4.27 8.54 -3.20
C PRO A 12 5.61 7.86 -2.80
N VAL A 13 6.69 8.62 -2.62
CA VAL A 13 7.93 8.13 -1.99
C VAL A 13 7.69 7.56 -0.58
N ILE A 14 6.88 8.24 0.24
CA ILE A 14 6.55 7.81 1.61
C ILE A 14 5.69 6.54 1.56
N ALA A 15 4.70 6.50 0.67
CA ALA A 15 3.87 5.32 0.45
C ALA A 15 4.72 4.10 0.03
N GLY A 16 5.75 4.33 -0.80
CA GLY A 16 6.65 3.28 -1.29
C GLY A 16 7.57 2.74 -0.22
N HIS A 17 8.11 3.65 0.59
CA HIS A 17 8.89 3.26 1.76
C HIS A 17 8.04 2.45 2.74
N TRP A 18 6.81 2.88 3.02
CA TRP A 18 5.89 2.14 3.90
C TRP A 18 5.61 0.72 3.38
N LEU A 19 5.26 0.57 2.10
CA LEU A 19 4.99 -0.74 1.50
C LEU A 19 6.22 -1.68 1.58
N SER A 20 7.42 -1.14 1.32
CA SER A 20 8.68 -1.89 1.46
C SER A 20 8.91 -2.36 2.90
N GLN A 21 8.58 -1.55 3.91
CA GLN A 21 8.70 -1.96 5.31
C GLN A 21 7.70 -3.04 5.68
N ILE A 22 6.46 -2.99 5.16
CA ILE A 22 5.46 -4.03 5.35
C ILE A 22 5.93 -5.37 4.76
N HIS A 23 6.54 -5.37 3.57
CA HIS A 23 7.16 -6.58 3.00
C HIS A 23 8.24 -7.15 3.92
N LYS A 24 9.19 -6.32 4.36
CA LYS A 24 10.28 -6.75 5.24
C LYS A 24 9.78 -7.34 6.56
N ILE A 25 8.79 -6.71 7.20
CA ILE A 25 8.25 -7.20 8.47
C ILE A 25 7.52 -8.53 8.24
N SER A 26 6.73 -8.63 7.17
CA SER A 26 6.04 -9.87 6.81
C SER A 26 7.01 -11.03 6.61
N ASP A 27 8.17 -10.78 5.99
CA ASP A 27 9.23 -11.77 5.81
C ASP A 27 9.88 -12.17 7.14
N ILE A 28 10.18 -11.18 8.01
CA ILE A 28 10.78 -11.43 9.33
C ILE A 28 9.85 -12.27 10.21
N VAL A 29 8.55 -11.97 10.21
CA VAL A 29 7.55 -12.70 11.00
C VAL A 29 6.97 -13.92 10.27
N ARG A 30 7.43 -14.20 9.04
CA ARG A 30 7.08 -15.37 8.22
C ARG A 30 5.59 -15.51 7.93
N ILE A 31 4.93 -14.41 7.56
CA ILE A 31 3.56 -14.45 7.07
C ILE A 31 3.57 -14.98 5.63
N THR A 32 3.07 -16.21 5.42
CA THR A 32 3.01 -16.87 4.11
C THR A 32 1.65 -16.74 3.43
N GLU A 33 0.58 -16.62 4.22
CA GLU A 33 -0.78 -16.54 3.71
C GLU A 33 -1.12 -15.11 3.28
N ASP A 34 -1.62 -14.98 2.06
CA ASP A 34 -1.96 -13.69 1.45
C ASP A 34 -2.97 -12.90 2.27
N ASP A 35 -4.01 -13.55 2.79
CA ASP A 35 -5.07 -12.94 3.58
C ASP A 35 -4.56 -12.41 4.94
N MET A 36 -3.64 -13.15 5.57
CA MET A 36 -2.94 -12.71 6.78
C MET A 36 -2.04 -11.52 6.50
N LYS A 37 -1.33 -11.51 5.36
CA LYS A 37 -0.45 -10.40 4.96
C LYS A 37 -1.25 -9.14 4.68
N VAL A 38 -2.37 -9.27 3.97
CA VAL A 38 -3.34 -8.19 3.76
C VAL A 38 -3.88 -7.68 5.10
N SER A 39 -4.27 -8.57 6.01
CA SER A 39 -4.79 -8.19 7.32
C SER A 39 -3.76 -7.42 8.16
N PHE A 40 -2.50 -7.87 8.12
CA PHE A 40 -1.39 -7.18 8.78
C PHE A 40 -1.17 -5.77 8.20
N ALA A 41 -1.10 -5.62 6.89
CA ALA A 41 -0.94 -4.32 6.25
C ALA A 41 -2.13 -3.39 6.53
N SER A 42 -3.36 -3.91 6.45
CA SER A 42 -4.60 -3.18 6.77
C SER A 42 -4.58 -2.66 8.20
N TYR A 43 -4.08 -3.44 9.15
CA TYR A 43 -3.98 -3.05 10.55
C TYR A 43 -2.99 -1.89 10.78
N GLN A 44 -2.03 -1.69 9.86
CA GLN A 44 -1.10 -0.57 9.91
C GLN A 44 -1.62 0.70 9.25
N LEU A 45 -2.77 0.64 8.57
CA LEU A 45 -3.43 1.84 8.06
C LEU A 45 -4.17 2.55 9.19
N VAL A 46 -4.09 3.87 9.20
CA VAL A 46 -4.76 4.72 10.20
C VAL A 46 -5.48 5.89 9.53
N GLY A 47 -6.38 6.55 10.25
CA GLY A 47 -7.12 7.71 9.74
C GLY A 47 -7.94 7.40 8.49
N GLU A 48 -8.02 8.36 7.57
CA GLU A 48 -8.86 8.31 6.36
C GLU A 48 -8.47 7.16 5.43
N VAL A 49 -7.20 6.75 5.41
CA VAL A 49 -6.75 5.63 4.55
C VAL A 49 -7.28 4.30 5.03
N LYS A 50 -7.41 4.13 6.35
CA LYS A 50 -8.03 2.93 6.89
C LYS A 50 -9.48 2.82 6.43
N GLU A 51 -10.24 3.92 6.54
CA GLU A 51 -11.65 3.97 6.13
C GLU A 51 -11.82 3.73 4.63
N TRP A 52 -10.95 4.34 3.81
CA TRP A 52 -10.89 4.09 2.37
C TRP A 52 -10.61 2.62 2.06
N TRP A 53 -9.61 2.04 2.70
CA TRP A 53 -9.22 0.64 2.46
C TRP A 53 -10.32 -0.34 2.89
N GLU A 54 -10.98 -0.12 4.03
CA GLU A 54 -12.11 -0.92 4.48
C GLU A 54 -13.26 -0.89 3.47
N SER A 55 -13.57 0.28 2.91
CA SER A 55 -14.58 0.44 1.86
C SER A 55 -14.23 -0.36 0.59
N ILE A 56 -12.96 -0.33 0.16
CA ILE A 56 -12.50 -1.12 -1.00
C ILE A 56 -12.55 -2.62 -0.69
N LYS A 57 -12.17 -3.02 0.52
CA LYS A 57 -12.21 -4.41 0.96
C LYS A 57 -13.64 -4.93 0.90
N GLU A 58 -14.62 -4.22 1.44
CA GLU A 58 -16.03 -4.59 1.36
C GLU A 58 -16.52 -4.74 -0.09
N ALA A 59 -16.18 -3.78 -0.96
CA ALA A 59 -16.56 -3.84 -2.37
C ALA A 59 -15.92 -5.02 -3.13
N LYS A 60 -14.68 -5.39 -2.81
CA LYS A 60 -13.91 -6.43 -3.53
C LYS A 60 -14.01 -7.83 -2.91
N MET A 61 -14.43 -7.97 -1.65
CA MET A 61 -14.54 -9.27 -0.97
C MET A 61 -15.69 -10.15 -1.47
N VAL A 62 -16.59 -9.62 -2.29
CA VAL A 62 -17.77 -10.34 -2.81
C VAL A 62 -17.39 -11.51 -3.73
N ASP A 63 -16.22 -11.47 -4.39
CA ASP A 63 -15.91 -12.43 -5.46
C ASP A 63 -14.94 -13.55 -5.04
N ARG A 64 -13.76 -13.25 -4.43
CA ARG A 64 -12.71 -14.29 -4.18
C ARG A 64 -11.78 -14.05 -2.98
N GLY A 65 -12.12 -13.14 -2.07
CA GLY A 65 -11.19 -12.70 -1.02
C GLY A 65 -10.05 -11.82 -1.56
N MET A 66 -9.43 -11.04 -0.67
CA MET A 66 -8.37 -10.09 -1.04
C MET A 66 -7.01 -10.79 -0.98
N THR A 67 -6.36 -10.95 -2.13
CA THR A 67 -4.97 -11.43 -2.21
C THR A 67 -3.98 -10.30 -1.92
N TRP A 68 -2.74 -10.68 -1.60
CA TRP A 68 -1.68 -9.69 -1.38
C TRP A 68 -1.38 -8.90 -2.67
N ALA A 69 -1.42 -9.56 -3.82
CA ALA A 69 -1.26 -8.89 -5.12
C ALA A 69 -2.35 -7.85 -5.39
N ASN A 70 -3.62 -8.15 -5.05
CA ASN A 70 -4.73 -7.21 -5.22
C ASN A 70 -4.60 -6.01 -4.27
N PHE A 71 -4.15 -6.23 -3.04
CA PHE A 71 -3.80 -5.17 -2.10
C PHE A 71 -2.73 -4.25 -2.71
N GLU A 72 -1.60 -4.79 -3.15
CA GLU A 72 -0.51 -4.00 -3.71
C GLU A 72 -0.93 -3.21 -4.94
N SER A 73 -1.69 -3.80 -5.86
CA SER A 73 -2.20 -3.10 -7.03
C SER A 73 -3.10 -1.94 -6.62
N THR A 74 -4.08 -2.20 -5.74
CA THR A 74 -5.02 -1.16 -5.28
C THR A 74 -4.30 -0.02 -4.56
N PHE A 75 -3.33 -0.37 -3.69
CA PHE A 75 -2.52 0.61 -2.99
C PHE A 75 -1.67 1.42 -3.96
N LYS A 76 -1.07 0.77 -4.96
CA LYS A 76 -0.28 1.46 -5.99
C LYS A 76 -1.14 2.36 -6.87
N ASP A 77 -2.33 1.94 -7.27
CA ASP A 77 -3.23 2.78 -8.07
C ASP A 77 -3.64 4.05 -7.32
N GLN A 78 -3.83 3.95 -6.00
CA GLN A 78 -4.21 5.08 -5.15
C GLN A 78 -3.08 6.11 -4.97
N TYR A 79 -1.83 5.64 -4.81
CA TYR A 79 -0.70 6.50 -4.43
C TYR A 79 0.32 6.70 -5.55
N PHE A 80 0.37 5.86 -6.57
CA PHE A 80 1.39 5.84 -7.63
C PHE A 80 0.79 5.94 -9.03
N SER A 81 -0.37 6.59 -9.17
CA SER A 81 -1.04 6.77 -10.47
C SER A 81 -0.09 7.34 -11.55
N GLU A 82 -0.41 7.13 -12.84
CA GLU A 82 0.40 7.58 -14.00
C GLU A 82 0.90 9.03 -13.89
N ALA A 83 0.11 9.93 -13.30
CA ALA A 83 0.51 11.31 -13.08
C ALA A 83 1.79 11.46 -12.25
N TYR A 84 2.05 10.56 -11.29
CA TYR A 84 3.30 10.54 -10.52
C TYR A 84 4.49 10.00 -11.35
N HIS A 85 4.25 9.03 -12.24
CA HIS A 85 5.28 8.57 -13.16
C HIS A 85 5.64 9.64 -14.19
N ASP A 86 4.65 10.40 -14.67
CA ASP A 86 4.86 11.55 -15.56
C ASP A 86 5.57 12.69 -14.82
N GLU A 87 5.20 12.98 -13.57
CA GLU A 87 5.85 14.03 -12.77
C GLU A 87 7.28 13.65 -12.35
N LEU A 88 7.57 12.36 -12.07
CA LEU A 88 8.95 11.89 -11.88
C LEU A 88 9.76 11.96 -13.18
N ARG A 89 9.15 11.61 -14.33
CA ARG A 89 9.80 11.70 -15.64
C ARG A 89 10.15 13.15 -15.95
N ASP A 90 9.23 14.08 -15.75
CA ASP A 90 9.44 15.51 -15.94
C ASP A 90 10.52 16.07 -14.99
N GLN A 91 10.59 15.59 -13.74
CA GLN A 91 11.62 15.99 -12.79
C GLN A 91 13.01 15.43 -13.15
N PHE A 92 13.08 14.20 -13.67
CA PHE A 92 14.33 13.62 -14.18
C PHE A 92 14.81 14.32 -15.47
N GLU A 93 13.89 14.77 -16.33
CA GLU A 93 14.24 15.51 -17.55
C GLU A 93 14.71 16.95 -17.28
N LYS A 94 14.24 17.58 -16.19
CA LYS A 94 14.71 18.92 -15.77
C LYS A 94 16.09 18.94 -15.09
N LEU A 95 16.69 17.77 -14.84
CA LEU A 95 18.01 17.64 -14.21
C LEU A 95 19.14 17.43 -15.24
N VAL A 96 18.85 17.51 -16.55
CA VAL A 96 19.82 17.38 -17.66
C VAL A 96 20.04 18.72 -18.37
#